data_AF-A0AAU6HEB4-F1
#
_entry.id   AF-A0AAU6HEB4-F1
#
_cell.length_a   1.000
_cell.length_b   1.000
_cell.length_c   1.000
_cell.angle_alpha   90.00
_cell.angle_beta   90.00
_cell.angle_gamma   90.00
#
_symmetry.space_group_name_H-M   'P 1'
#
loop_
_entity.id
_entity.type
_entity.pdbx_description
1 polymer ?
#
loop_
_entity_poly.entity_id
_entity_poly.type
_entity_poly.pdbx_seq_one_letter_code
_entity_poly.pdbx_strand_id
1 'polypeptide(L)' 'MIDRNTSDHHIVEFDLTADEARRRTEVVAALGDTWDPLAVLEGEADAYRLLYSDLDAEQQATYDMLVSAGVLPASGQA' A
#
# COMPACT_ATOMS: atom_id res chain seq x y z
N MET A 1 -34.61 -1.84 27.81
CA MET A 1 -34.16 -0.82 28.78
C MET A 1 -32.73 -1.19 29.14
N ILE A 2 -31.75 -0.51 28.55
CA ILE A 2 -30.33 -0.77 28.80
C ILE A 2 -29.96 -0.02 30.07
N ASP A 3 -29.50 -0.77 31.07
CA ASP A 3 -29.05 -0.23 32.35
C ASP A 3 -27.76 0.61 32.15
N ARG A 4 -27.76 1.83 32.66
CA ARG A 4 -26.66 2.81 32.48
C ARG A 4 -25.65 2.80 33.63
N ASN A 5 -25.71 1.79 34.51
CA ASN A 5 -24.94 1.77 35.76
C ASN A 5 -23.93 0.61 35.86
N THR A 6 -22.96 0.58 34.95
CA THR A 6 -21.69 -0.15 35.15
C THR A 6 -20.56 0.87 35.17
N SER A 7 -20.10 1.24 36.37
CA SER A 7 -19.29 2.43 36.65
C SER A 7 -17.81 2.41 36.21
N ASP A 8 -17.39 1.49 35.33
CA ASP A 8 -16.00 1.38 34.85
C ASP A 8 -15.80 1.67 33.35
N HIS A 9 -16.85 2.13 32.65
CA HIS A 9 -16.75 2.44 31.22
C HIS A 9 -16.67 3.95 30.99
N HIS A 10 -15.54 4.39 30.44
CA HIS A 10 -15.35 5.74 29.94
C HIS A 10 -15.71 5.80 28.45
N ILE A 11 -16.57 6.74 28.08
CA ILE A 11 -16.84 7.03 26.66
C ILE A 11 -15.66 7.87 26.15
N VAL A 12 -15.00 7.36 25.11
CA VAL A 12 -13.96 8.08 24.38
C VAL A 12 -14.46 8.29 22.96
N GLU A 13 -14.41 9.53 22.49
CA GLU A 13 -14.77 9.90 21.13
C GLU A 13 -13.50 10.33 20.39
N PHE A 14 -13.31 9.79 19.19
CA PHE A 14 -12.18 10.10 18.32
C PHE A 14 -12.70 10.66 17.00
N ASP A 15 -12.15 11.80 16.60
CA ASP A 15 -12.29 12.26 15.22
C ASP A 15 -11.19 11.61 14.37
N LEU A 16 -11.52 10.43 13.83
CA LEU A 16 -10.61 9.69 12.97
C LEU A 16 -10.24 10.46 11.70
N THR A 17 -11.07 11.41 11.25
CA THR A 17 -10.77 12.23 10.07
C THR A 17 -9.69 13.25 10.39
N ALA A 18 -9.82 13.95 11.51
CA ALA A 18 -8.82 14.90 11.97
C ALA A 18 -7.49 14.20 12.34
N ASP A 19 -7.58 13.03 12.97
CA ASP A 19 -6.40 12.25 13.34
C ASP A 19 -5.68 11.68 12.10
N GLU A 20 -6.43 11.23 11.09
CA GLU A 20 -5.86 10.80 9.80
C GLU A 20 -5.17 11.95 9.08
N ALA A 21 -5.79 13.13 9.05
CA ALA A 21 -5.20 14.32 8.45
C ALA A 21 -3.87 14.67 9.13
N ARG A 22 -3.85 14.66 10.48
CA ARG A 22 -2.62 14.90 11.26
C ARG A 22 -1.55 13.86 10.93
N ARG A 23 -1.89 12.56 10.91
CA ARG A 23 -0.92 11.50 10.58
C ARG A 23 -0.32 11.71 9.19
N ARG A 24 -1.13 12.03 8.17
CA ARG A 24 -0.65 12.27 6.81
C ARG A 24 0.27 13.49 6.74
N THR A 25 -0.07 14.57 7.43
CA THR A 25 0.77 15.77 7.49
C THR A 25 2.14 15.46 8.09
N GLU A 26 2.19 14.75 9.23
CA GLU A 26 3.46 14.37 9.87
C GLU A 26 4.29 13.43 8.99
N VAL A 27 3.64 12.50 8.26
CA VAL A 27 4.34 11.62 7.31
C VAL A 27 4.97 12.42 6.18
N VAL A 28 4.24 13.35 5.57
CA VAL A 28 4.76 14.21 4.49
C VAL A 28 5.90 15.08 5.01
N ALA A 29 5.77 15.65 6.22
CA ALA A 29 6.83 16.43 6.84
C ALA A 29 8.11 15.61 7.09
N ALA A 30 7.97 14.35 7.51
CA ALA A 30 9.10 13.45 7.75
C ALA A 30 9.83 13.04 6.47
N LEU A 31 9.15 13.01 5.31
CA LEU A 31 9.76 12.73 4.01
C LEU A 31 10.65 13.90 3.53
N GLY A 32 10.35 15.12 3.98
CA GLY A 32 11.17 16.32 3.77
C GLY A 32 11.01 16.97 2.38
N ASP A 33 11.55 18.18 2.26
CA ASP A 33 11.34 19.05 1.08
C ASP A 33 11.98 18.54 -0.21
N THR A 34 12.88 17.56 -0.12
CA THR A 34 13.53 16.94 -1.28
C THR A 34 12.75 15.74 -1.82
N TRP A 35 11.67 15.33 -1.17
CA TRP A 35 10.86 14.21 -1.61
C TRP A 35 10.00 14.60 -2.81
N ASP A 36 10.26 13.95 -3.95
CA ASP A 36 9.45 14.07 -5.16
C ASP A 36 8.54 12.82 -5.28
N PRO A 37 7.24 12.92 -4.99
CA PRO A 37 6.33 11.78 -5.05
C PRO A 37 6.15 11.24 -6.46
N LEU A 38 6.29 12.08 -7.50
CA LEU A 38 6.16 11.62 -8.88
C LEU A 38 7.37 10.79 -9.29
N ALA A 39 8.58 11.26 -8.94
CA ALA A 39 9.81 10.49 -9.20
C ALA A 39 9.81 9.14 -8.48
N VAL A 40 9.24 9.06 -7.26
CA VAL A 40 9.10 7.77 -6.54
C VAL A 40 8.12 6.84 -7.24
N LEU A 41 6.97 7.33 -7.69
CA LEU A 41 5.98 6.53 -8.42
C LEU A 41 6.51 6.04 -9.78
N GLU A 42 7.23 6.89 -10.51
CA GLU A 42 7.89 6.51 -11.75
C GLU A 42 8.96 5.44 -11.51
N GLY A 43 9.78 5.61 -10.47
CA GLY A 43 10.78 4.62 -10.08
C GLY A 43 10.16 3.28 -9.65
N GLU A 44 9.01 3.31 -8.98
CA GLU A 44 8.26 2.10 -8.62
C GLU A 44 7.72 1.40 -9.88
N ALA A 45 7.13 2.12 -10.82
CA ALA A 45 6.68 1.58 -12.10
C ALA A 45 7.85 0.96 -12.90
N ASP A 46 9.00 1.62 -12.91
CA ASP A 46 10.23 1.12 -13.54
C ASP A 46 10.71 -0.18 -12.90
N ALA A 47 10.72 -0.25 -11.56
CA ALA A 47 11.07 -1.46 -10.83
C ALA A 47 10.07 -2.59 -11.11
N TYR A 48 8.77 -2.30 -11.19
CA TYR A 48 7.75 -3.28 -11.57
C TYR A 48 7.96 -3.85 -12.97
N ARG A 49 8.45 -3.05 -13.93
CA ARG A 49 8.79 -3.53 -15.28
C ARG A 49 9.98 -4.50 -15.30
N LEU A 50 10.89 -4.36 -14.34
CA LEU A 50 12.02 -5.29 -14.18
C LEU A 50 11.60 -6.57 -13.45
N LEU A 51 10.46 -6.57 -12.77
CA LEU A 51 9.98 -7.78 -12.11
C LEU A 51 9.63 -8.81 -13.18
N TYR A 52 10.29 -9.96 -13.12
CA TYR A 52 10.18 -11.02 -14.12
C TYR A 52 10.69 -10.61 -15.52
N SER A 53 11.61 -9.63 -15.58
CA SER A 53 12.45 -9.45 -16.77
C SER A 53 13.53 -10.53 -16.83
N ASP A 54 14.06 -10.76 -18.03
CA ASP A 54 15.20 -11.66 -18.28
C ASP A 54 15.02 -13.11 -17.79
N LEU A 55 13.78 -13.59 -17.76
CA LEU A 55 13.50 -14.99 -17.45
C LEU A 55 14.03 -15.90 -18.55
N ASP A 56 14.65 -17.00 -18.12
CA ASP A 56 14.91 -18.10 -19.03
C ASP A 56 13.60 -18.82 -19.44
N ALA A 57 13.71 -19.79 -20.35
CA ALA A 57 12.54 -20.48 -20.89
C ALA A 57 11.74 -21.28 -19.83
N GLU A 58 12.40 -21.83 -18.81
CA GLU A 58 11.73 -22.60 -17.75
C GLU A 58 11.05 -21.66 -16.76
N GLN A 59 11.72 -20.57 -16.42
CA GLN A 59 11.18 -19.52 -15.58
C GLN A 59 9.99 -18.82 -16.24
N GLN A 60 10.06 -18.53 -17.54
CA GLN A 60 8.95 -17.94 -18.28
C GLN A 60 7.72 -18.85 -18.28
N ALA A 61 7.91 -20.16 -18.50
CA ALA A 61 6.80 -21.12 -18.47
C ALA A 61 6.14 -21.18 -17.08
N THR A 62 6.93 -21.07 -16.01
CA THR A 62 6.41 -21.01 -14.64
C THR A 62 5.66 -19.69 -14.39
N TYR A 63 6.20 -18.57 -14.84
CA TYR A 63 5.56 -17.27 -14.75
C TYR A 63 4.19 -17.26 -15.46
N ASP A 64 4.14 -17.74 -16.71
CA ASP A 64 2.92 -17.82 -17.51
C ASP A 64 1.85 -18.69 -16.82
N MET A 65 2.26 -19.84 -16.24
CA MET A 65 1.38 -20.69 -15.44
C MET A 65 0.80 -19.92 -14.25
N LEU A 66 1.63 -19.20 -13.50
CA LEU A 66 1.20 -18.46 -12.31
C LEU A 66 0.29 -17.27 -12.66
N VAL A 67 0.55 -16.58 -13.77
CA VAL A 67 -0.34 -15.54 -14.30
C VAL A 67 -1.69 -16.14 -14.69
N SER A 68 -1.68 -17.27 -15.41
CA SER A 68 -2.92 -17.95 -15.81
C SER A 68 -3.76 -18.42 -14.61
N ALA A 69 -3.11 -18.77 -13.50
CA ALA A 69 -3.74 -19.16 -12.25
C ALA A 69 -4.20 -17.97 -11.40
N GLY A 70 -3.88 -16.74 -11.80
CA GLY A 70 -4.18 -15.52 -11.04
C GLY A 70 -3.32 -15.33 -9.78
N VAL A 71 -2.21 -16.06 -9.68
CA VAL A 71 -1.27 -15.94 -8.55
C VAL A 71 -0.36 -14.74 -8.73
N LEU A 72 0.08 -14.47 -9.97
CA LEU A 72 0.91 -13.31 -10.31
C LEU A 72 0.16 -12.36 -11.25
N PRO A 73 0.40 -11.04 -11.13
CA PRO A 73 -0.08 -10.08 -12.12
C PRO A 73 0.65 -10.26 -13.46
N ALA A 74 -0.05 -9.96 -14.56
CA ALA A 74 0.59 -9.86 -15.86
C ALA A 74 1.52 -8.62 -15.89
N SER A 75 2.68 -8.76 -16.51
CA SER A 75 3.65 -7.67 -16.62
C SER A 75 3.03 -6.46 -17.30
N GLY A 76 3.26 -5.27 -16.75
CA GLY A 76 2.69 -4.02 -17.26
C GLY A 76 1.25 -3.71 -16.84
N GLN A 77 0.63 -4.52 -15.97
CA GLN A 77 -0.60 -4.15 -15.27
C GLN A 77 -0.24 -3.55 -13.90
N ALA A 78 0.21 -2.29 -13.89
CA ALA A 78 0.32 -1.45 -12.70
C ALA A 78 -0.71 -0.31 -12.78
#